data_AF-A0A8T5UH43-F1
#
_entry.id   AF-A0A8T5UH43-F1
#
_cell.length_a   1.000
_cell.length_b   1.000
_cell.length_c   1.000
_cell.angle_alpha   90.00
_cell.angle_beta   90.00
_cell.angle_gamma   90.00
#
_symmetry.space_group_name_H-M   'P 1'
#
loop_
_entity.id
_entity.type
_entity.pdbx_description
1 polymer ?
#
loop_
_entity_poly.entity_id
_entity_poly.type
_entity_poly.pdbx_seq_one_letter_code
_entity_poly.pdbx_strand_id
1 'polypeptide(L)'
;MKIKAVIFDLFGTLVDSFKTHEYREVLSEMASSLSLPEDSFYNLWTGSFNQRALGVFKTIEENFEFISYQLNKPISIGGIEQATRIR
;
A
#
# COMPACT_ATOMS: atom_id res chain seq x y z
N MET A 1 41.21 -6.00 5.36
CA MET A 1 39.84 -6.47 5.05
C MET A 1 39.46 -5.94 3.66
N LYS A 2 38.91 -6.77 2.78
CA LYS A 2 38.44 -6.33 1.44
C LYS A 2 36.93 -6.52 1.37
N ILE A 3 36.18 -5.42 1.29
CA ILE A 3 34.72 -5.47 1.14
C ILE A 3 34.40 -6.06 -0.25
N LYS A 4 33.47 -7.03 -0.30
CA LYS A 4 33.10 -7.76 -1.52
C LYS A 4 31.77 -7.30 -2.12
N ALA A 5 30.92 -6.66 -1.33
CA ALA A 5 29.65 -6.11 -1.78
C ALA A 5 29.23 -4.95 -0.86
N VAL A 6 28.49 -4.01 -1.45
CA VAL A 6 27.78 -2.94 -0.75
C VAL A 6 26.35 -2.97 -1.27
N ILE A 7 25.38 -2.97 -0.37
CA ILE A 7 23.96 -2.95 -0.69
C ILE A 7 23.42 -1.59 -0.26
N PHE A 8 22.69 -0.94 -1.15
CA PHE A 8 22.01 0.32 -0.89
C PHE A 8 20.52 0.05 -0.80
N ASP A 9 19.88 0.63 0.21
CA ASP A 9 18.42 0.73 0.26
C ASP A 9 17.93 1.70 -0.82
N LEU A 10 16.63 1.66 -1.15
CA LEU A 10 16.07 2.51 -2.20
C LEU A 10 15.67 3.88 -1.63
N PHE A 11 14.59 3.94 -0.84
CA PHE A 11 14.04 5.19 -0.32
C PHE A 11 14.86 5.71 0.86
N GLY A 12 15.18 7.00 0.87
CA GLY A 12 16.04 7.63 1.87
C GLY A 12 17.54 7.34 1.70
N THR A 13 17.92 6.53 0.70
CA THR A 13 19.34 6.26 0.37
C THR A 13 19.66 6.59 -1.09
N LEU A 14 18.97 5.98 -2.05
CA LEU A 14 19.17 6.23 -3.48
C LEU A 14 18.19 7.27 -4.05
N VAL A 15 16.99 7.36 -3.47
CA VAL A 15 15.97 8.34 -3.84
C VAL A 15 15.32 8.93 -2.60
N ASP A 16 14.77 10.14 -2.71
CA ASP A 16 14.02 10.76 -1.61
C ASP A 16 12.82 9.91 -1.22
N SER A 17 12.52 9.86 0.08
CA SER A 17 11.28 9.26 0.57
C SER A 17 10.08 10.11 0.16
N PHE A 18 8.93 9.46 -0.06
CA PHE A 18 7.69 10.17 -0.33
C PHE A 18 7.36 11.16 0.79
N LYS A 19 6.87 12.35 0.40
CA LYS A 19 6.28 13.27 1.38
C LYS A 19 4.95 12.68 1.86
N THR A 20 4.71 12.79 3.17
CA THR A 20 3.51 12.21 3.81
C THR A 20 2.20 12.69 3.19
N HIS A 21 2.15 13.94 2.70
CA HIS A 21 0.96 14.49 2.04
C HIS A 21 0.70 13.88 0.66
N GLU A 22 1.71 13.85 -0.21
CA GLU A 22 1.63 13.23 -1.55
C GLU A 22 1.23 11.75 -1.43
N TYR A 23 1.80 11.03 -0.45
CA TYR A 23 1.43 9.64 -0.21
C TYR A 23 -0.01 9.47 0.28
N ARG A 24 -0.55 10.44 1.04
CA ARG A 24 -1.94 10.41 1.48
C ARG A 24 -2.91 10.60 0.32
N GLU A 25 -2.58 11.46 -0.65
CA GLU A 25 -3.41 11.65 -1.85
C GLU A 25 -3.53 10.36 -2.67
N VAL A 26 -2.41 9.66 -2.86
CA VAL A 26 -2.40 8.34 -3.52
C VAL A 26 -3.34 7.36 -2.81
N LEU A 27 -3.29 7.30 -1.48
CA LEU A 27 -4.18 6.42 -0.70
C LEU A 27 -5.65 6.84 -0.76
N SER A 28 -5.92 8.15 -0.88
CA SER A 28 -7.27 8.69 -1.11
C SER A 28 -7.84 8.20 -2.43
N GLU A 29 -7.04 8.27 -3.51
CA GLU A 29 -7.45 7.83 -4.83
C GLU A 29 -7.73 6.33 -4.86
N MET A 30 -6.87 5.53 -4.21
CA MET A 30 -7.08 4.09 -4.05
C MET A 30 -8.36 3.77 -3.27
N ALA A 31 -8.60 4.44 -2.15
CA ALA A 31 -9.80 4.26 -1.35
C ALA A 31 -11.07 4.60 -2.15
N SER A 32 -11.02 5.69 -2.93
CA SER A 32 -12.07 6.12 -3.84
C SER A 32 -12.38 5.06 -4.90
N SER A 33 -11.36 4.52 -5.60
CA SER A 33 -11.52 3.44 -6.57
C SER A 33 -12.14 2.18 -5.96
N LEU A 34 -11.82 1.86 -4.71
CA LEU A 34 -12.37 0.72 -3.97
C LEU A 34 -13.74 1.02 -3.34
N SER A 35 -14.23 2.26 -3.40
CA SER A 35 -15.45 2.71 -2.70
C SER A 35 -15.39 2.48 -1.17
N LEU A 36 -14.20 2.63 -0.58
CA LEU A 36 -13.95 2.47 0.85
C LEU A 36 -13.78 3.85 1.53
N PRO A 37 -14.14 4.00 2.82
CA PRO A 37 -13.90 5.23 3.57
C PRO A 37 -12.40 5.53 3.66
N GLU A 38 -11.98 6.72 3.24
CA GLU A 38 -10.56 7.11 3.11
C GLU A 38 -9.78 6.97 4.42
N ASP A 39 -10.29 7.53 5.53
CA ASP A 39 -9.60 7.47 6.82
C ASP A 39 -9.46 6.04 7.35
N SER A 40 -10.52 5.24 7.21
CA SER A 40 -10.49 3.84 7.63
C SER A 40 -9.55 3.01 6.76
N PHE A 41 -9.55 3.26 5.44
CA PHE A 41 -8.62 2.65 4.51
C PHE A 41 -7.18 3.00 4.86
N TYR A 42 -6.88 4.29 5.08
CA TYR A 42 -5.55 4.76 5.48
C TYR A 42 -5.06 4.07 6.76
N ASN A 43 -5.90 4.02 7.79
CA ASN A 43 -5.54 3.42 9.07
C ASN A 43 -5.24 1.91 8.94
N LEU A 44 -6.05 1.19 8.17
CA LEU A 44 -5.82 -0.24 7.95
C LEU A 44 -4.63 -0.51 7.01
N TRP A 45 -4.43 0.33 6.00
CA TRP A 45 -3.30 0.25 5.07
C TRP A 45 -1.95 0.48 5.75
N THR A 46 -1.91 1.46 6.65
CA THR A 46 -0.73 1.75 7.47
C THR A 46 -0.53 0.67 8.53
N GLY A 47 -1.62 0.22 9.17
CA GLY A 47 -1.60 -0.88 10.14
C GLY A 47 -1.20 -2.24 9.55
N SER A 48 -1.42 -2.45 8.24
CA SER A 48 -1.04 -3.66 7.52
C SER A 48 0.36 -3.58 6.86
N PHE A 49 1.12 -2.50 7.10
CA PHE A 49 2.43 -2.29 6.48
C PHE A 49 3.38 -3.46 6.70
N ASN A 50 3.50 -3.97 7.93
CA ASN A 50 4.42 -5.05 8.25
C ASN A 50 4.05 -6.35 7.51
N GLN A 51 2.76 -6.68 7.42
CA GLN A 51 2.27 -7.84 6.68
C GLN A 51 2.61 -7.71 5.19
N ARG A 52 2.47 -6.51 4.61
CA ARG A 52 2.89 -6.24 3.23
C ARG A 52 4.41 -6.34 3.05
N ALA A 53 5.19 -5.76 3.95
CA ALA A 53 6.65 -5.74 3.87
C ALA A 53 7.27 -7.13 4.05
N LEU A 54 6.63 -8.00 4.84
CA LEU A 54 7.07 -9.38 5.08
C LEU A 54 6.52 -10.38 4.05
N GLY A 55 5.73 -9.92 3.07
CA GLY A 55 5.14 -10.80 2.05
C GLY A 55 4.05 -11.74 2.57
N VAL A 56 3.40 -11.40 3.69
CA VAL A 56 2.23 -12.14 4.20
C VAL A 56 1.09 -12.08 3.19
N PHE A 57 0.89 -10.91 2.58
CA PHE A 57 0.09 -10.77 1.38
C PHE A 57 0.99 -11.02 0.17
N LYS A 58 0.64 -12.02 -0.65
CA LYS A 58 1.37 -12.36 -1.87
C LYS A 58 1.17 -11.32 -2.96
N THR A 59 0.01 -10.66 -2.94
CA THR A 59 -0.32 -9.59 -3.88
C THR A 59 -0.92 -8.39 -3.15
N ILE A 60 -1.01 -7.26 -3.84
CA ILE A 60 -1.65 -6.07 -3.29
C ILE A 60 -3.17 -6.27 -3.15
N GLU A 61 -3.78 -7.03 -4.06
CA GLU A 61 -5.20 -7.38 -4.06
C GLU A 61 -5.58 -8.15 -2.80
N GLU A 62 -4.75 -9.09 -2.35
CA GLU A 62 -4.96 -9.80 -1.07
C GLU A 62 -4.99 -8.80 0.12
N ASN A 63 -4.21 -7.71 0.07
CA ASN A 63 -4.31 -6.66 1.08
C ASN A 63 -5.59 -5.83 0.94
N PHE A 64 -6.05 -5.53 -0.27
CA PHE A 64 -7.34 -4.86 -0.48
C PHE A 64 -8.50 -5.71 0.04
N GLU A 65 -8.48 -7.01 -0.22
CA GLU A 65 -9.46 -7.97 0.30
C GLU A 65 -9.43 -8.02 1.83
N PHE A 66 -8.25 -8.02 2.45
CA PHE A 66 -8.11 -7.91 3.90
C PHE A 66 -8.76 -6.62 4.43
N ILE A 67 -8.48 -5.46 3.83
CA ILE A 67 -9.05 -4.18 4.28
C ILE A 67 -10.57 -4.16 4.09
N SER A 68 -11.05 -4.61 2.93
CA SER A 68 -12.47 -4.81 2.60
C SER A 68 -13.18 -5.66 3.66
N TYR A 69 -12.58 -6.79 4.03
CA TYR A 69 -13.09 -7.68 5.07
C TYR A 69 -13.16 -6.99 6.44
N GLN A 70 -12.09 -6.29 6.87
CA GLN A 70 -12.07 -5.56 8.14
C GLN A 70 -13.13 -4.45 8.21
N LEU A 71 -13.47 -3.83 7.07
CA LEU A 71 -14.47 -2.78 6.98
C LEU A 71 -15.90 -3.30 6.74
N ASN A 72 -16.06 -4.61 6.53
CA ASN A 72 -17.31 -5.23 6.13
C ASN A 72 -17.96 -4.51 4.92
N LYS A 73 -17.14 -4.16 3.93
CA LYS A 73 -17.55 -3.45 2.72
C LYS A 73 -17.02 -4.18 1.49
N PRO A 74 -17.88 -4.63 0.56
CA PRO A 74 -17.42 -5.29 -0.64
C PRO A 74 -16.67 -4.32 -1.56
N ILE A 75 -15.68 -4.84 -2.27
CA ILE A 75 -14.93 -4.13 -3.32
C ILE A 75 -15.21 -4.81 -4.67
N SER A 76 -15.27 -4.03 -5.74
CA SER A 76 -15.52 -4.56 -7.09
C SER A 76 -14.21 -4.92 -7.80
N ILE A 77 -14.27 -5.86 -8.76
CA ILE A 77 -13.11 -6.22 -9.60
C ILE A 77 -12.57 -4.98 -10.32
N GLY A 78 -13.45 -4.16 -10.90
CA GLY A 78 -13.05 -2.91 -11.56
C GLY A 78 -12.40 -1.90 -10.61
N GLY A 79 -12.85 -1.84 -9.35
CA GLY A 79 -12.24 -1.01 -8.31
C GLY A 79 -10.85 -1.51 -7.90
N ILE A 80 -10.69 -2.83 -7.78
CA ILE A 80 -9.38 -3.47 -7.53
C ILE A 80 -8.41 -3.15 -8.66
N GLU A 81 -8.80 -3.35 -9.92
CA GLU A 81 -7.94 -3.07 -11.08
C GLU A 81 -7.50 -1.60 -11.15
N GLN A 82 -8.39 -0.66 -10.81
CA GLN A 82 -8.05 0.76 -10.75
C GLN A 82 -7.08 1.06 -9.60
N ALA A 83 -7.36 0.56 -8.39
CA ALA A 83 -6.51 0.75 -7.23
C ALA A 83 -5.11 0.12 -7.40
N THR A 84 -5.00 -1.02 -8.09
CA THR A 84 -3.71 -1.63 -8.43
C THR A 84 -2.91 -0.78 -9.42
N ARG A 85 -3.55 -0.04 -10.35
CA ARG A 85 -2.85 0.84 -11.30
C ARG A 85 -2.32 2.13 -10.69
N ILE A 86 -2.91 2.58 -9.59
CA ILE A 86 -2.46 3.77 -8.84
C ILE A 86 -1.16 3.47 -8.06
N ARG A 87 -0.96 2.20 -7.69
CA ARG A 87 0.27 1.68 -7.05
C ARG A 87 1.35 1.38 -8.08
#